data_AF-A0A2D6SU80-F1
#
_entry.id   AF-A0A2D6SU80-F1
#
_cell.length_a   1.000
_cell.length_b   1.000
_cell.length_c   1.000
_cell.angle_alpha   90.00
_cell.angle_beta   90.00
_cell.angle_gamma   90.00
#
_symmetry.space_group_name_H-M   'P 1'
#
loop_
_entity.id
_entity.type
_entity.pdbx_description
1 polymer ?
#
loop_
_entity_poly.entity_id
_entity_poly.type
_entity_poly.pdbx_seq_one_letter_code
_entity_poly.pdbx_strand_id
1 'polypeptide(L)'
;MTTGVREPNPEKARDNSQPAHPVRRTGTDAFERNGRPSGSPVALERRLMRYLLEKLGGPPIKIQFWDGTEVAASKSSETIGALKIRDRQTLWRLAIDPAFQIGESYANGTLEVEGDLLGLLQAVHRTQQSPDGVQLDTGTLASRFRRRIHNSPERSRENIHQHYDIGNDFYRLWLDAEMAYTCAYFKNPDVSLEQAQFDKFDHVCRKLQLEPGQTVVEAGCGWGGFALHMAREYGVVVRAYNISQEQVAFARRRACEAGLEDRVEFVLDDWRDISGRYDAFVSVGMLEHIGIKNYRLLGDVIQRSLVPSGRGLIHSIGTNRPRPMNVWIERRIFPGAQPPSLGQMMNIFEGNDFAIQDVENLRLHYALTLKHWWERFEQSADTVREMFDERFVRMWRLYLASSTSAFESGWLQLFQVSFTHDSNNNLACTREHLYADQRPETFPPL
;
A
#
# COMPACT_ATOMS: atom_id res chain seq x y z
N MET A 1 -62.37 -29.94 -25.75
CA MET A 1 -61.32 -30.68 -26.48
C MET A 1 -59.98 -30.06 -26.07
N THR A 2 -59.45 -30.43 -24.90
CA THR A 2 -58.41 -31.46 -24.69
C THR A 2 -57.10 -31.11 -25.40
N THR A 3 -56.13 -30.57 -24.64
CA THR A 3 -54.88 -31.23 -24.16
C THR A 3 -53.69 -30.95 -25.10
N GLY A 4 -52.48 -30.61 -24.65
CA GLY A 4 -51.96 -30.69 -23.29
C GLY A 4 -50.63 -29.95 -23.14
N VAL A 5 -50.38 -29.63 -21.87
CA VAL A 5 -49.14 -29.14 -21.29
C VAL A 5 -48.07 -30.25 -21.40
N ARG A 6 -46.85 -29.87 -21.77
CA ARG A 6 -45.64 -30.70 -21.58
C ARG A 6 -44.69 -29.94 -20.66
N GLU A 7 -44.56 -30.45 -19.44
CA GLU A 7 -43.45 -30.16 -18.53
C GLU A 7 -42.13 -30.68 -19.14
N PRO A 8 -41.00 -29.99 -18.94
CA PRO A 8 -39.69 -30.61 -19.05
C PRO A 8 -39.25 -31.19 -17.70
N ASN A 9 -39.05 -32.51 -17.73
CA ASN A 9 -38.42 -33.35 -16.70
C ASN A 9 -37.00 -32.83 -16.34
N PRO A 10 -36.60 -32.81 -15.05
CA PRO A 10 -35.29 -32.39 -14.61
C PRO A 10 -34.34 -33.58 -14.62
N GLU A 11 -33.28 -33.52 -15.43
CA GLU A 11 -32.01 -34.24 -15.20
C GLU A 11 -31.13 -34.12 -16.43
N LYS A 12 -30.09 -33.29 -16.31
CA LYS A 12 -28.71 -33.52 -16.79
C LYS A 12 -27.92 -32.25 -16.53
N ALA A 13 -27.56 -32.06 -15.26
CA ALA A 13 -26.39 -31.26 -14.91
C ALA A 13 -25.18 -31.94 -15.59
N ARG A 14 -24.75 -31.39 -16.72
CA ARG A 14 -23.44 -31.69 -17.29
C ARG A 14 -22.45 -30.77 -16.59
N ASP A 15 -21.87 -31.33 -15.56
CA ASP A 15 -20.54 -31.01 -15.05
C ASP A 15 -19.60 -30.67 -16.21
N ASN A 16 -19.24 -29.39 -16.30
CA ASN A 16 -18.27 -28.87 -17.25
C ASN A 16 -17.02 -28.45 -16.47
N SER A 17 -16.56 -29.31 -15.55
CA SER A 17 -15.20 -29.27 -15.03
C SER A 17 -14.24 -29.80 -16.10
N GLN A 18 -13.78 -28.90 -16.97
CA GLN A 18 -12.58 -29.19 -17.74
C GLN A 18 -11.39 -29.24 -16.77
N PRO A 19 -10.59 -30.32 -16.78
CA PRO A 19 -9.46 -30.44 -15.88
C PRO A 19 -8.42 -29.38 -16.25
N ALA A 20 -8.00 -28.61 -15.24
CA ALA A 20 -6.88 -27.70 -15.34
C ALA A 20 -5.69 -28.44 -15.97
N HIS A 21 -5.10 -27.82 -17.00
CA HIS A 21 -3.87 -28.30 -17.62
C HIS A 21 -2.83 -28.64 -16.55
N PRO A 22 -2.13 -29.77 -16.65
CA PRO A 22 -1.18 -30.18 -15.63
C PRO A 22 -0.08 -29.13 -15.56
N VAL A 23 -0.08 -28.37 -14.45
CA VAL A 23 1.08 -27.61 -14.02
C VAL A 23 2.22 -28.62 -13.97
N ARG A 24 3.18 -28.46 -14.88
CA ARG A 24 4.41 -29.25 -14.88
C ARG A 24 4.98 -29.17 -13.46
N ARG A 25 4.89 -30.29 -12.73
CA ARG A 25 5.72 -30.55 -11.56
C ARG A 25 7.17 -30.59 -12.05
N THR A 26 7.80 -29.44 -12.14
CA THR A 26 9.26 -29.35 -12.14
C THR A 26 9.71 -29.67 -10.73
N GLY A 27 10.46 -30.76 -10.60
CA GLY A 27 10.69 -31.48 -9.37
C GLY A 27 11.16 -30.64 -8.19
N THR A 28 10.64 -31.01 -7.03
CA THR A 28 11.03 -30.59 -5.69
C THR A 28 12.32 -31.25 -5.18
N ASP A 29 13.09 -31.94 -6.02
CA ASP A 29 14.33 -32.63 -5.64
C ASP A 29 15.59 -32.06 -6.33
N ALA A 30 15.75 -30.73 -6.31
CA ALA A 30 16.96 -30.07 -6.85
C ALA A 30 17.62 -29.06 -5.89
N PHE A 31 17.21 -28.99 -4.62
CA PHE A 31 17.76 -28.01 -3.66
C PHE A 31 18.99 -28.48 -2.85
N GLU A 32 19.54 -29.68 -3.12
CA GLU A 32 20.77 -30.16 -2.45
C GLU A 32 22.04 -30.16 -3.32
N ARG A 33 22.03 -29.51 -4.48
CA ARG A 33 23.27 -29.31 -5.26
C ARG A 33 23.46 -27.87 -5.68
N ASN A 34 24.14 -27.09 -4.85
CA ASN A 34 25.07 -26.06 -5.32
C ASN A 34 26.21 -25.90 -4.31
N GLY A 35 27.43 -26.05 -4.83
CA GLY A 35 28.64 -26.32 -4.07
C GLY A 35 29.04 -25.23 -3.07
N ARG A 36 29.84 -25.63 -2.08
CA ARG A 36 30.60 -24.72 -1.22
C ARG A 36 31.22 -23.61 -2.10
N PRO A 37 31.02 -22.33 -1.79
CA PRO A 37 31.60 -21.25 -2.57
C PRO A 37 33.11 -21.41 -2.65
N SER A 38 33.64 -21.40 -3.88
CA SER A 38 35.07 -21.54 -4.15
C SER A 38 35.82 -20.30 -3.66
N GLY A 39 36.38 -20.41 -2.45
CA GLY A 39 37.36 -19.48 -1.87
C GLY A 39 36.78 -18.39 -0.96
N SER A 40 37.51 -18.08 0.11
CA SER A 40 37.28 -16.93 1.01
C SER A 40 37.19 -15.59 0.25
N PRO A 41 36.50 -14.57 0.79
CA PRO A 41 36.42 -13.26 0.17
C PRO A 41 37.81 -12.62 0.12
N VAL A 42 38.18 -12.06 -1.03
CA VAL A 42 39.49 -11.43 -1.23
C VAL A 42 39.53 -10.06 -0.52
N ALA A 43 40.73 -9.53 -0.25
CA ALA A 43 40.88 -8.26 0.47
C ALA A 43 40.12 -7.10 -0.18
N LEU A 44 40.02 -7.09 -1.52
CA LEU A 44 39.25 -6.09 -2.27
C LEU A 44 37.75 -6.17 -1.97
N GLU A 45 37.17 -7.37 -1.90
CA GLU A 45 35.75 -7.58 -1.59
C GLU A 45 35.40 -7.10 -0.18
N ARG A 46 36.28 -7.39 0.80
CA ARG A 46 36.15 -6.91 2.19
C ARG A 46 36.24 -5.39 2.28
N ARG A 47 37.20 -4.79 1.58
CA ARG A 47 37.38 -3.34 1.52
C ARG A 47 36.19 -2.65 0.85
N LEU A 48 35.65 -3.24 -0.22
CA LEU A 48 34.47 -2.74 -0.92
C LEU A 48 33.24 -2.73 0.01
N MET A 49 32.93 -3.84 0.68
CA MET A 49 31.78 -3.90 1.60
C MET A 49 31.93 -2.96 2.78
N ARG A 50 33.14 -2.84 3.36
CA ARG A 50 33.43 -1.82 4.39
C ARG A 50 33.17 -0.42 3.86
N TYR A 51 33.67 -0.10 2.67
CA TYR A 51 33.44 1.20 2.03
C TYR A 51 31.94 1.49 1.83
N LEU A 52 31.13 0.50 1.44
CA LEU A 52 29.68 0.67 1.32
C LEU A 52 29.01 0.94 2.67
N LEU A 53 29.42 0.26 3.75
CA LEU A 53 28.95 0.55 5.11
C LEU A 53 29.30 1.97 5.55
N GLU A 54 30.53 2.43 5.31
CA GLU A 54 30.94 3.82 5.61
C GLU A 54 30.10 4.83 4.81
N LYS A 55 29.81 4.53 3.54
CA LYS A 55 28.96 5.38 2.69
C LYS A 55 27.51 5.44 3.15
N LEU A 56 27.02 4.42 3.85
CA LEU A 56 25.72 4.41 4.52
C LEU A 56 25.71 5.20 5.84
N GLY A 57 26.80 5.91 6.17
CA GLY A 57 26.96 6.65 7.43
C GLY A 57 27.43 5.78 8.60
N GLY A 58 27.97 4.59 8.31
CA GLY A 58 28.48 3.66 9.33
C GLY A 58 27.40 3.11 10.26
N PRO A 59 26.32 2.49 9.75
CA PRO A 59 25.30 1.88 10.59
C PRO A 59 25.91 0.83 11.54
N PRO A 60 25.31 0.63 12.73
CA PRO A 60 25.79 -0.34 13.72
C PRO A 60 25.48 -1.79 13.31
N ILE A 61 25.88 -2.17 12.10
CA ILE A 61 25.66 -3.49 11.52
C ILE A 61 26.98 -4.01 10.95
N LYS A 62 27.13 -5.32 10.94
CA LYS A 62 28.25 -6.00 10.25
C LYS A 62 27.76 -6.75 9.03
N ILE A 63 28.67 -6.97 8.09
CA ILE A 63 28.48 -7.88 6.96
C ILE A 63 29.29 -9.14 7.27
N GLN A 64 28.61 -10.29 7.28
CA GLN A 64 29.24 -11.61 7.38
C GLN A 64 29.27 -12.24 5.99
N PHE A 65 30.44 -12.70 5.56
CA PHE A 65 30.62 -13.40 4.29
C PHE A 65 30.36 -14.90 4.44
N TRP A 66 30.27 -15.59 3.31
CA TRP A 66 29.99 -17.03 3.21
C TRP A 66 31.05 -17.94 3.85
N ASP A 67 32.23 -17.43 4.17
CA ASP A 67 33.27 -18.16 4.91
C ASP A 67 33.28 -17.83 6.41
N GLY A 68 32.30 -17.06 6.89
CA GLY A 68 32.17 -16.64 8.28
C GLY A 68 33.02 -15.42 8.65
N THR A 69 33.86 -14.90 7.74
CA THR A 69 34.59 -13.65 8.02
C THR A 69 33.64 -12.46 8.05
N GLU A 70 34.01 -11.41 8.79
CA GLU A 70 33.13 -10.27 9.05
C GLU A 70 33.82 -8.93 8.77
N VAL A 71 33.03 -7.95 8.34
CA VAL A 71 33.44 -6.54 8.26
C VAL A 71 32.35 -5.64 8.83
N ALA A 72 32.77 -4.61 9.57
CA ALA A 72 31.90 -3.56 10.08
C ALA A 72 32.47 -2.18 9.68
N ALA A 73 31.64 -1.14 9.82
CA ALA A 73 32.12 0.24 9.71
C ALA A 73 33.13 0.53 10.82
N SER A 74 34.14 1.35 10.51
CA SER A 74 35.27 1.63 11.39
C SER A 74 34.87 2.38 12.66
N LYS A 75 33.74 3.09 12.63
CA LYS A 75 33.16 3.83 13.77
C LYS A 75 32.15 3.02 14.60
N SER A 76 31.81 1.80 14.19
CA SER A 76 30.83 0.96 14.92
C SER A 76 31.55 0.13 15.98
N SER A 77 31.43 0.53 17.25
CA SER A 77 32.01 -0.20 18.39
C SER A 77 31.14 -1.38 18.84
N GLU A 78 29.82 -1.29 18.65
CA GLU A 78 28.86 -2.37 18.91
C GLU A 78 27.88 -2.51 17.74
N THR A 79 27.66 -3.76 17.30
CA THR A 79 26.76 -4.09 16.19
C THR A 79 25.46 -4.68 16.71
N ILE A 80 24.31 -4.21 16.22
CA ILE A 80 22.98 -4.69 16.61
C ILE A 80 22.52 -5.91 15.79
N GLY A 81 23.29 -6.31 14.78
CA GLY A 81 22.97 -7.44 13.91
C GLY A 81 23.92 -7.54 12.70
N ALA A 82 23.68 -8.54 11.86
CA ALA A 82 24.51 -8.84 10.70
C ALA A 82 23.71 -9.06 9.41
N LEU A 83 24.27 -8.62 8.29
CA LEU A 83 23.87 -9.01 6.94
C LEU A 83 24.75 -10.16 6.47
N LYS A 84 24.20 -11.37 6.33
CA LYS A 84 24.94 -12.55 5.87
C LYS A 84 24.82 -12.69 4.36
N ILE A 85 25.95 -12.63 3.65
CA ILE A 85 26.03 -12.83 2.21
C ILE A 85 26.44 -14.29 1.95
N ARG A 86 25.54 -15.10 1.38
CA ARG A 86 25.76 -16.55 1.20
C ARG A 86 26.76 -16.92 0.12
N ASP A 87 27.03 -16.03 -0.82
CA ASP A 87 27.92 -16.31 -1.94
C ASP A 87 28.50 -15.05 -2.61
N ARG A 88 29.59 -15.25 -3.37
CA ARG A 88 30.29 -14.17 -4.08
C ARG A 88 29.41 -13.49 -5.14
N GLN A 89 28.51 -14.22 -5.79
CA GLN A 89 27.64 -13.65 -6.81
C GLN A 89 26.68 -12.60 -6.20
N THR A 90 26.13 -12.89 -5.04
CA THR A 90 25.27 -11.99 -4.27
C THR A 90 26.02 -10.73 -3.85
N LEU A 91 27.27 -10.84 -3.40
CA LEU A 91 28.12 -9.67 -3.12
C LEU A 91 28.23 -8.73 -4.32
N TRP A 92 28.59 -9.26 -5.48
CA TRP A 92 28.76 -8.44 -6.68
C TRP A 92 27.44 -7.85 -7.18
N ARG A 93 26.34 -8.60 -7.09
CA ARG A 93 24.99 -8.06 -7.36
C ARG A 93 24.68 -6.87 -6.44
N LEU A 94 24.90 -7.00 -5.13
CA LEU A 94 24.69 -5.94 -4.15
C LEU A 94 25.59 -4.72 -4.42
N ALA A 95 26.85 -4.93 -4.82
CA ALA A 95 27.76 -3.84 -5.15
C ALA A 95 27.35 -3.08 -6.43
N ILE A 96 26.81 -3.78 -7.44
CA ILE A 96 26.41 -3.20 -8.73
C ILE A 96 25.06 -2.48 -8.63
N ASP A 97 24.10 -3.04 -7.89
CA ASP A 97 22.72 -2.54 -7.83
C ASP A 97 22.11 -2.75 -6.43
N PRO A 98 22.59 -2.03 -5.41
CA PRO A 98 22.11 -2.22 -4.03
C PRO A 98 20.61 -1.93 -3.89
N ALA A 99 20.09 -0.93 -4.61
CA ALA A 99 18.70 -0.49 -4.51
C ALA A 99 17.69 -1.57 -4.90
N PHE A 100 18.04 -2.47 -5.83
CA PHE A 100 17.22 -3.61 -6.21
C PHE A 100 17.66 -4.91 -5.53
N GLN A 101 18.97 -5.15 -5.44
CA GLN A 101 19.51 -6.45 -5.04
C GLN A 101 19.43 -6.72 -3.54
N ILE A 102 19.31 -5.69 -2.68
CA ILE A 102 19.05 -5.92 -1.25
C ILE A 102 17.74 -6.70 -1.09
N GLY A 103 16.66 -6.23 -1.71
CA GLY A 103 15.36 -6.90 -1.62
C GLY A 103 15.32 -8.22 -2.37
N GLU A 104 15.90 -8.28 -3.58
CA GLU A 104 15.89 -9.50 -4.38
C GLU A 104 16.73 -10.62 -3.74
N SER A 105 17.91 -10.30 -3.21
CA SER A 105 18.76 -11.28 -2.54
C SER A 105 18.18 -11.71 -1.20
N TYR A 106 17.51 -10.80 -0.48
CA TYR A 106 16.81 -11.15 0.75
C TYR A 106 15.66 -12.11 0.48
N ALA A 107 14.79 -11.80 -0.50
CA ALA A 107 13.69 -12.67 -0.89
C ALA A 107 14.17 -14.06 -1.34
N ASN A 108 15.26 -14.13 -2.12
CA ASN A 108 15.84 -15.38 -2.59
C ASN A 108 16.66 -16.14 -1.53
N GLY A 109 16.83 -15.59 -0.32
CA GLY A 109 17.58 -16.22 0.76
C GLY A 109 19.10 -16.24 0.57
N THR A 110 19.65 -15.56 -0.43
CA THR A 110 21.11 -15.43 -0.62
C THR A 110 21.71 -14.28 0.18
N LEU A 111 20.87 -13.36 0.64
CA LEU A 111 21.14 -12.40 1.70
C LEU A 111 20.24 -12.72 2.90
N GLU A 112 20.84 -12.85 4.08
CA GLU A 112 20.09 -13.04 5.32
C GLU A 112 20.37 -11.93 6.32
N VAL A 113 19.43 -11.76 7.24
CA VAL A 113 19.53 -10.83 8.36
C VAL A 113 19.57 -11.64 9.63
N GLU A 114 20.62 -11.44 10.41
CA GLU A 114 20.74 -11.92 11.77
C GLU A 114 20.47 -10.77 12.74
N GLY A 115 19.48 -10.96 13.61
CA GLY A 115 18.93 -9.92 14.48
C GLY A 115 17.55 -9.46 14.02
N ASP A 116 17.08 -8.34 14.60
CA ASP A 116 15.78 -7.75 14.29
C ASP A 116 15.81 -6.99 12.96
N LEU A 117 15.13 -7.52 11.93
CA LEU A 117 15.07 -6.91 10.59
C LEU A 117 14.62 -5.45 10.65
N LEU A 118 13.58 -5.14 11.43
CA LEU A 118 13.05 -3.79 11.51
C LEU A 118 14.07 -2.86 12.16
N GLY A 119 14.66 -3.27 13.29
CA GLY A 119 15.73 -2.54 13.98
C GLY A 119 16.96 -2.27 13.10
N LEU A 120 17.39 -3.26 12.30
CA LEU A 120 18.47 -3.06 11.32
C LEU A 120 18.10 -2.00 10.26
N LEU A 121 16.89 -2.08 9.68
CA LEU A 121 16.43 -1.12 8.68
C LEU A 121 16.30 0.30 9.26
N GLN A 122 15.79 0.43 10.48
CA GLN A 122 15.72 1.71 11.21
C GLN A 122 17.11 2.27 11.49
N ALA A 123 18.07 1.43 11.88
CA ALA A 123 19.45 1.86 12.11
C ALA A 123 20.09 2.41 10.82
N VAL A 124 19.89 1.73 9.68
CA VAL A 124 20.37 2.20 8.38
C VAL A 124 19.72 3.52 7.96
N HIS A 125 18.42 3.71 8.18
CA HIS A 125 17.77 4.99 7.86
C HIS A 125 18.29 6.14 8.73
N ARG A 126 18.51 5.92 10.03
CA ARG A 126 19.04 6.94 10.95
C ARG A 126 20.44 7.43 10.55
N THR A 127 21.31 6.54 10.10
CA THR A 127 22.66 6.94 9.67
C THR A 127 22.65 7.68 8.34
N GLN A 128 21.77 7.32 7.41
CA GLN A 128 21.62 8.05 6.14
C GLN A 128 21.07 9.48 6.30
N GLN A 129 20.38 9.78 7.39
CA GLN A 129 19.84 11.11 7.68
C GLN A 129 20.79 12.00 8.47
N SER A 130 21.90 11.46 8.97
CA SER A 130 22.88 12.23 9.74
C SER A 130 23.67 13.19 8.82
N PRO A 131 24.17 14.34 9.31
CA PRO A 131 24.89 15.33 8.49
C PRO A 131 26.12 14.78 7.74
N ASP A 132 26.76 13.75 8.31
CA ASP A 132 27.89 13.03 7.71
C ASP A 132 27.47 11.94 6.71
N GLY A 133 26.16 11.64 6.66
CA GLY A 133 25.56 10.65 5.78
C GLY A 133 25.53 11.18 4.35
N VAL A 134 26.34 10.61 3.47
CA VAL A 134 26.17 10.82 2.04
C VAL A 134 24.82 10.19 1.69
N GLN A 135 23.84 11.01 1.32
CA GLN A 135 22.62 10.52 0.68
C GLN A 135 23.09 9.74 -0.55
N LEU A 136 23.02 8.40 -0.48
CA LEU A 136 23.33 7.59 -1.64
C LEU A 136 22.27 7.91 -2.67
N ASP A 137 22.59 8.82 -3.57
CA ASP A 137 22.06 8.75 -4.92
C ASP A 137 22.57 7.40 -5.45
N THR A 138 21.79 6.35 -5.20
CA THR A 138 21.99 5.00 -5.71
C THR A 138 21.77 4.94 -7.22
N GLY A 139 21.97 6.08 -7.91
CA GLY A 139 22.33 6.18 -9.29
C GLY A 139 23.66 5.49 -9.61
N THR A 140 23.74 4.19 -9.32
CA THR A 140 24.70 3.29 -9.96
C THR A 140 24.56 3.39 -11.48
N LEU A 141 25.59 3.00 -12.24
CA LEU A 141 25.54 2.88 -13.71
C LEU A 141 24.26 2.19 -14.21
N ALA A 142 23.69 1.27 -13.42
CA ALA A 142 22.44 0.57 -13.71
C ALA A 142 21.18 1.44 -13.63
N SER A 143 21.15 2.57 -12.92
CA SER A 143 19.97 3.46 -12.86
C SER A 143 19.76 4.22 -14.18
N ARG A 144 20.85 4.57 -14.89
CA ARG A 144 20.83 5.31 -16.16
C ARG A 144 20.18 4.53 -17.31
N PHE A 145 20.13 3.19 -17.21
CA PHE A 145 19.49 2.32 -18.20
C PHE A 145 18.06 1.88 -17.81
N ARG A 146 17.51 2.39 -16.70
CA ARG A 146 16.16 2.00 -16.27
C ARG A 146 15.09 2.80 -16.99
N ARG A 147 14.31 2.14 -17.85
CA ARG A 147 13.01 2.64 -18.28
C ARG A 147 12.04 2.62 -17.08
N ARG A 148 11.43 3.77 -16.79
CA ARG A 148 10.31 3.85 -15.84
C ARG A 148 9.12 3.07 -16.38
N ILE A 149 8.34 2.47 -15.48
CA ILE A 149 7.05 1.88 -15.81
C ILE A 149 6.05 3.04 -15.95
N HIS A 150 5.56 3.29 -17.17
CA HIS A 150 4.51 4.30 -17.40
C HIS A 150 3.15 3.70 -17.11
N ASN A 151 2.31 4.43 -16.35
CA ASN A 151 0.90 4.09 -16.12
C ASN A 151 0.07 4.54 -17.32
N SER A 152 -0.45 3.58 -18.08
CA SER A 152 -1.59 3.76 -18.99
C SER A 152 -2.82 3.11 -18.35
N PRO A 153 -4.03 3.42 -18.82
CA PRO A 153 -5.28 2.79 -18.35
C PRO A 153 -5.24 1.26 -18.31
N GLU A 154 -4.78 0.66 -19.41
CA GLU A 154 -4.67 -0.78 -19.59
C GLU A 154 -3.64 -1.36 -18.62
N ARG A 155 -2.53 -0.65 -18.43
CA ARG A 155 -1.44 -1.09 -17.56
C ARG A 155 -1.75 -0.88 -16.07
N SER A 156 -2.51 0.15 -15.71
CA SER A 156 -3.03 0.34 -14.35
C SER A 156 -3.95 -0.81 -13.96
N ARG A 157 -4.79 -1.28 -14.89
CA ARG A 157 -5.58 -2.52 -14.70
C ARG A 157 -4.64 -3.72 -14.52
N GLU A 158 -3.68 -3.96 -15.42
CA GLU A 158 -2.73 -5.09 -15.30
C GLU A 158 -1.92 -5.07 -13.99
N ASN A 159 -1.44 -3.91 -13.56
CA ASN A 159 -0.66 -3.74 -12.33
C ASN A 159 -1.50 -3.98 -11.07
N ILE A 160 -2.75 -3.50 -11.06
CA ILE A 160 -3.70 -3.75 -9.96
C ILE A 160 -4.09 -5.23 -9.93
N HIS A 161 -4.29 -5.87 -11.08
CA HIS A 161 -4.46 -7.33 -11.12
C HIS A 161 -3.25 -8.04 -10.49
N GLN A 162 -2.00 -7.74 -10.86
CA GLN A 162 -0.84 -8.46 -10.30
C GLN A 162 -0.63 -8.32 -8.79
N HIS A 163 -0.93 -7.17 -8.18
CA HIS A 163 -0.76 -6.99 -6.72
C HIS A 163 -1.94 -7.54 -5.91
N TYR A 164 -3.18 -7.36 -6.38
CA TYR A 164 -4.38 -7.70 -5.60
C TYR A 164 -4.94 -9.11 -5.89
N ASP A 165 -4.49 -9.78 -6.96
CA ASP A 165 -4.85 -11.17 -7.33
C ASP A 165 -4.04 -12.22 -6.55
N ILE A 166 -3.34 -11.81 -5.48
CA ILE A 166 -2.79 -12.71 -4.45
C ILE A 166 -3.94 -13.44 -3.71
N GLY A 167 -5.15 -12.87 -3.79
CA GLY A 167 -6.38 -13.47 -3.30
C GLY A 167 -6.81 -12.93 -1.94
N ASN A 168 -8.13 -12.80 -1.75
CA ASN A 168 -8.73 -12.25 -0.53
C ASN A 168 -8.32 -13.00 0.75
N ASP A 169 -8.09 -14.31 0.64
CA ASP A 169 -7.74 -15.16 1.80
C ASP A 169 -6.37 -14.79 2.36
N PHE A 170 -5.42 -14.40 1.51
CA PHE A 170 -4.12 -13.92 1.97
C PHE A 170 -4.25 -12.63 2.79
N TYR A 171 -5.00 -11.65 2.26
CA TYR A 171 -5.17 -10.35 2.92
C TYR A 171 -5.95 -10.46 4.24
N ARG A 172 -6.93 -11.38 4.32
CA ARG A 172 -7.70 -11.65 5.55
C ARG A 172 -6.84 -12.10 6.72
N LEU A 173 -5.68 -12.71 6.47
CA LEU A 173 -4.80 -13.20 7.54
C LEU A 173 -4.19 -12.07 8.38
N TRP A 174 -4.05 -10.87 7.83
CA TRP A 174 -3.29 -9.80 8.49
C TRP A 174 -3.91 -8.40 8.40
N LEU A 175 -4.91 -8.18 7.55
CA LEU A 175 -5.74 -6.97 7.60
C LEU A 175 -6.75 -7.04 8.76
N ASP A 176 -7.49 -5.95 8.94
CA ASP A 176 -8.63 -5.89 9.84
C ASP A 176 -9.90 -6.46 9.19
N ALA A 177 -10.99 -6.56 9.97
CA ALA A 177 -12.26 -7.10 9.53
C ALA A 177 -12.89 -6.33 8.34
N GLU A 178 -12.58 -5.03 8.19
CA GLU A 178 -13.07 -4.23 7.06
C GLU A 178 -12.25 -4.41 5.78
N MET A 179 -11.18 -5.23 5.82
CA MET A 179 -10.22 -5.43 4.74
C MET A 179 -9.61 -4.10 4.28
N ALA A 180 -9.33 -3.18 5.21
CA ALA A 180 -8.81 -1.86 4.90
C ALA A 180 -7.29 -1.93 4.70
N TYR A 181 -6.84 -2.07 3.45
CA TYR A 181 -5.43 -1.99 3.10
C TYR A 181 -4.95 -0.55 2.89
N THR A 182 -5.24 0.29 3.88
CA THR A 182 -4.88 1.72 3.94
C THR A 182 -4.54 2.08 5.38
N CYS A 183 -3.95 3.25 5.61
CA CYS A 183 -3.62 3.70 6.96
C CYS A 183 -4.84 3.76 7.87
N ALA A 184 -4.68 3.32 9.12
CA ALA A 184 -5.62 3.52 10.22
C ALA A 184 -5.36 4.86 10.95
N TYR A 185 -6.21 5.24 11.90
CA TYR A 185 -6.09 6.46 12.69
C TYR A 185 -6.17 6.10 14.18
N PHE A 186 -5.08 6.32 14.89
CA PHE A 186 -4.93 5.91 16.28
C PHE A 186 -5.11 7.11 17.19
N LYS A 187 -6.32 7.26 17.77
CA LYS A 187 -6.56 8.25 18.85
C LYS A 187 -5.76 7.90 20.11
N ASN A 188 -5.56 6.61 20.34
CA ASN A 188 -4.67 6.03 21.34
C ASN A 188 -3.86 4.92 20.65
N PRO A 189 -2.52 4.85 20.81
CA PRO A 189 -1.70 3.81 20.18
C PRO A 189 -2.02 2.38 20.62
N ASP A 190 -2.67 2.19 21.76
CA ASP A 190 -2.93 0.87 22.35
C ASP A 190 -4.25 0.22 21.87
N VAL A 191 -5.01 0.88 21.00
CA VAL A 191 -6.26 0.32 20.45
C VAL A 191 -5.98 -0.75 19.39
N SER A 192 -6.96 -1.61 19.15
CA SER A 192 -6.86 -2.60 18.08
C SER A 192 -6.82 -1.94 16.69
N LEU A 193 -6.28 -2.66 15.71
CA LEU A 193 -6.28 -2.22 14.32
C LEU A 193 -7.71 -1.99 13.80
N GLU A 194 -8.66 -2.83 14.19
CA GLU A 194 -10.08 -2.69 13.84
C GLU A 194 -10.63 -1.35 14.33
N GLN A 195 -10.38 -1.01 15.60
CA GLN A 195 -10.83 0.25 16.16
C GLN A 195 -10.15 1.43 15.47
N ALA A 196 -8.85 1.34 15.19
CA ALA A 196 -8.12 2.40 14.51
C ALA A 196 -8.58 2.59 13.05
N GLN A 197 -8.99 1.52 12.35
CA GLN A 197 -9.55 1.63 11.00
C GLN A 197 -10.93 2.26 11.03
N PHE A 198 -11.77 1.88 12.00
CA PHE A 198 -13.05 2.52 12.26
C PHE A 198 -12.88 4.01 12.57
N ASP A 199 -11.94 4.35 13.46
CA ASP A 199 -11.61 5.74 13.80
C ASP A 199 -11.12 6.53 12.59
N LYS A 200 -10.38 5.91 11.66
CA LYS A 200 -9.97 6.56 10.40
C LYS A 200 -11.16 6.81 9.48
N PHE A 201 -12.05 5.84 9.32
CA PHE A 201 -13.25 6.04 8.52
C PHE A 201 -14.11 7.17 9.11
N ASP A 202 -14.31 7.17 10.43
CA ASP A 202 -15.04 8.22 11.13
C ASP A 202 -14.36 9.60 10.97
N HIS A 203 -13.03 9.67 11.11
CA HIS A 203 -12.26 10.90 10.96
C HIS A 203 -12.40 11.51 9.56
N VAL A 204 -12.38 10.67 8.51
CA VAL A 204 -12.60 11.13 7.13
C VAL A 204 -14.04 11.64 6.94
N CYS A 205 -15.05 10.93 7.46
CA CYS A 205 -16.45 11.36 7.37
C CYS A 205 -16.69 12.69 8.08
N ARG A 206 -16.08 12.89 9.26
CA ARG A 206 -16.14 14.15 10.01
C ARG A 206 -15.50 15.31 9.25
N LYS A 207 -14.36 15.08 8.59
CA LYS A 207 -13.73 16.10 7.71
C LYS A 207 -14.61 16.48 6.53
N LEU A 208 -15.32 15.51 5.98
CA LEU A 208 -16.29 15.74 4.91
C LEU A 208 -17.61 16.33 5.42
N GLN A 209 -17.82 16.40 6.74
CA GLN A 209 -19.06 16.87 7.38
C GLN A 209 -20.29 16.22 6.73
N LEU A 210 -20.26 14.90 6.64
CA LEU A 210 -21.34 14.14 6.01
C LEU A 210 -22.63 14.24 6.83
N GLU A 211 -23.73 14.48 6.14
CA GLU A 211 -25.07 14.52 6.72
C GLU A 211 -25.96 13.43 6.10
N PRO A 212 -26.93 12.87 6.84
CA PRO A 212 -27.84 11.87 6.31
C PRO A 212 -28.54 12.31 5.02
N GLY A 213 -28.63 11.40 4.05
CA GLY A 213 -29.26 11.65 2.75
C GLY A 213 -28.37 12.33 1.71
N GLN A 214 -27.18 12.81 2.08
CA GLN A 214 -26.20 13.31 1.12
C GLN A 214 -25.67 12.19 0.21
N THR A 215 -25.19 12.58 -0.96
CA THR A 215 -24.59 11.70 -1.96
C THR A 215 -23.07 11.82 -1.98
N VAL A 216 -22.38 10.69 -1.96
CA VAL A 216 -20.91 10.62 -1.92
C VAL A 216 -20.39 9.81 -3.08
N VAL A 217 -19.34 10.28 -3.74
CA VAL A 217 -18.55 9.47 -4.67
C VAL A 217 -17.20 9.12 -4.06
N GLU A 218 -16.89 7.83 -4.07
CA GLU A 218 -15.58 7.30 -3.66
C GLU A 218 -14.82 6.81 -4.88
N ALA A 219 -13.63 7.36 -5.11
CA ALA A 219 -12.71 6.92 -6.16
C ALA A 219 -11.64 5.98 -5.56
N GLY A 220 -11.75 4.69 -5.89
CA GLY A 220 -10.88 3.63 -5.37
C GLY A 220 -11.38 3.01 -4.07
N CYS A 221 -12.51 2.30 -4.11
CA CYS A 221 -13.20 1.81 -2.90
C CYS A 221 -12.59 0.54 -2.25
N GLY A 222 -11.57 -0.07 -2.86
CA GLY A 222 -10.99 -1.33 -2.38
C GLY A 222 -12.06 -2.41 -2.20
N TRP A 223 -12.06 -3.07 -1.04
CA TRP A 223 -13.06 -4.08 -0.64
C TRP A 223 -14.37 -3.50 -0.07
N GLY A 224 -14.57 -2.18 -0.15
CA GLY A 224 -15.82 -1.50 0.17
C GLY A 224 -16.07 -1.16 1.63
N GLY A 225 -15.13 -1.47 2.55
CA GLY A 225 -15.31 -1.20 3.98
C GLY A 225 -15.63 0.27 4.29
N PHE A 226 -15.02 1.21 3.57
CA PHE A 226 -15.29 2.64 3.80
C PHE A 226 -16.66 3.09 3.29
N ALA A 227 -17.05 2.69 2.08
CA ALA A 227 -18.38 2.94 1.54
C ALA A 227 -19.50 2.42 2.45
N LEU A 228 -19.33 1.20 2.98
CA LEU A 228 -20.29 0.60 3.93
C LEU A 228 -20.32 1.38 5.25
N HIS A 229 -19.17 1.82 5.77
CA HIS A 229 -19.11 2.67 6.96
C HIS A 229 -19.85 3.99 6.76
N MET A 230 -19.61 4.70 5.64
CA MET A 230 -20.31 5.94 5.33
C MET A 230 -21.83 5.75 5.29
N ALA A 231 -22.31 4.73 4.57
CA ALA A 231 -23.74 4.46 4.47
C ALA A 231 -24.38 4.08 5.82
N ARG A 232 -23.70 3.24 6.61
CA ARG A 232 -24.22 2.74 7.90
C ARG A 232 -24.19 3.80 8.99
N GLU A 233 -23.06 4.49 9.16
CA GLU A 233 -22.81 5.37 10.31
C GLU A 233 -23.26 6.82 10.05
N TYR A 234 -23.29 7.26 8.78
CA TYR A 234 -23.65 8.64 8.40
C TYR A 234 -24.94 8.72 7.57
N GLY A 235 -25.52 7.59 7.18
CA GLY A 235 -26.79 7.56 6.47
C GLY A 235 -26.75 8.17 5.07
N VAL A 236 -25.56 8.27 4.46
CA VAL A 236 -25.37 8.79 3.09
C VAL A 236 -25.61 7.71 2.03
N VAL A 237 -25.77 8.13 0.78
CA VAL A 237 -25.80 7.27 -0.40
C VAL A 237 -24.44 7.34 -1.10
N VAL A 238 -23.79 6.19 -1.28
CA VAL A 238 -22.41 6.12 -1.80
C VAL A 238 -22.38 5.45 -3.16
N ARG A 239 -21.68 6.08 -4.10
CA ARG A 239 -21.26 5.45 -5.35
C ARG A 239 -19.75 5.25 -5.35
N ALA A 240 -19.32 4.00 -5.28
CA ALA A 240 -17.93 3.63 -5.01
C ALA A 240 -17.30 2.93 -6.23
N TYR A 241 -16.31 3.57 -6.84
CA TYR A 241 -15.65 3.09 -8.06
C TYR A 241 -14.39 2.30 -7.73
N ASN A 242 -14.19 1.19 -8.43
CA ASN A 242 -12.95 0.43 -8.41
C ASN A 242 -12.79 -0.38 -9.70
N ILE A 243 -11.55 -0.59 -10.14
CA ILE A 243 -11.24 -1.33 -11.37
C ILE A 243 -11.03 -2.84 -11.12
N SER A 244 -10.90 -3.27 -9.87
CA SER A 244 -10.72 -4.68 -9.52
C SER A 244 -12.06 -5.42 -9.44
N GLN A 245 -12.27 -6.36 -10.37
CA GLN A 245 -13.48 -7.20 -10.41
C GLN A 245 -13.66 -8.01 -9.12
N GLU A 246 -12.58 -8.56 -8.57
CA GLU A 246 -12.65 -9.37 -7.34
C GLU A 246 -13.06 -8.54 -6.12
N GLN A 247 -12.48 -7.34 -5.99
CA GLN A 247 -12.78 -6.43 -4.89
C GLN A 247 -14.21 -5.90 -4.98
N VAL A 248 -14.69 -5.55 -6.19
CA VAL A 248 -16.08 -5.14 -6.40
C VAL A 248 -17.06 -6.28 -6.11
N ALA A 249 -16.75 -7.50 -6.56
CA ALA A 249 -17.59 -8.66 -6.27
C ALA A 249 -17.65 -8.95 -4.75
N PHE A 250 -16.53 -8.81 -4.05
CA PHE A 250 -16.47 -8.92 -2.60
C PHE A 250 -17.29 -7.83 -1.90
N ALA A 251 -17.12 -6.58 -2.30
CA ALA A 251 -17.81 -5.43 -1.72
C ALA A 251 -19.33 -5.54 -1.89
N ARG A 252 -19.80 -5.96 -3.07
CA ARG A 252 -21.23 -6.21 -3.34
C ARG A 252 -21.82 -7.29 -2.44
N ARG A 253 -21.10 -8.40 -2.22
CA ARG A 253 -21.56 -9.45 -1.29
C ARG A 253 -21.69 -8.91 0.13
N ARG A 254 -20.70 -8.16 0.62
CA ARG A 254 -20.76 -7.54 1.95
C ARG A 254 -21.89 -6.52 2.07
N ALA A 255 -22.19 -5.78 1.02
CA ALA A 255 -23.31 -4.85 0.99
C ALA A 255 -24.65 -5.57 1.17
N CYS A 256 -24.85 -6.67 0.44
CA CYS A 256 -26.04 -7.50 0.53
C CYS A 256 -26.17 -8.15 1.93
N GLU A 257 -25.09 -8.73 2.45
CA GLU A 257 -25.04 -9.31 3.80
C GLU A 257 -25.37 -8.29 4.90
N ALA A 258 -25.00 -7.02 4.69
CA ALA A 258 -25.27 -5.92 5.61
C ALA A 258 -26.62 -5.22 5.36
N GLY A 259 -27.38 -5.59 4.32
CA GLY A 259 -28.64 -4.92 3.95
C GLY A 259 -28.47 -3.47 3.47
N LEU A 260 -27.31 -3.13 2.89
CA LEU A 260 -26.96 -1.75 2.47
C LEU A 260 -26.96 -1.57 0.94
N GLU A 261 -27.50 -2.53 0.19
CA GLU A 261 -27.53 -2.51 -1.28
C GLU A 261 -28.33 -1.34 -1.87
N ASP A 262 -29.32 -0.82 -1.14
CA ASP A 262 -30.08 0.39 -1.52
C ASP A 262 -29.33 1.71 -1.24
N ARG A 263 -28.22 1.66 -0.50
CA ARG A 263 -27.43 2.84 -0.10
C ARG A 263 -26.03 2.88 -0.69
N VAL A 264 -25.48 1.74 -1.15
CA VAL A 264 -24.14 1.67 -1.70
C VAL A 264 -24.13 0.98 -3.06
N GLU A 265 -23.81 1.74 -4.10
CA GLU A 265 -23.56 1.22 -5.44
C GLU A 265 -22.05 1.03 -5.65
N PHE A 266 -21.60 -0.22 -5.78
CA PHE A 266 -20.24 -0.53 -6.18
C PHE A 266 -20.12 -0.65 -7.70
N VAL A 267 -19.35 0.24 -8.31
CA VAL A 267 -19.17 0.37 -9.76
C VAL A 267 -17.82 -0.22 -10.18
N LEU A 268 -17.85 -1.22 -11.06
CA LEU A 268 -16.65 -1.76 -11.70
C LEU A 268 -16.29 -0.89 -12.91
N ASP A 269 -15.63 0.24 -12.64
CA ASP A 269 -15.18 1.17 -13.67
C ASP A 269 -14.03 2.04 -13.16
N ASP A 270 -13.42 2.80 -14.07
CA ASP A 270 -12.31 3.68 -13.75
C ASP A 270 -12.78 5.01 -13.12
N TRP A 271 -11.95 5.60 -12.25
CA TRP A 271 -12.23 6.91 -11.66
C TRP A 271 -12.41 8.01 -12.72
N ARG A 272 -11.79 7.85 -13.89
CA ARG A 272 -11.93 8.79 -15.02
C ARG A 272 -13.34 8.84 -15.58
N ASP A 273 -14.13 7.80 -15.36
CA ASP A 273 -15.50 7.67 -15.85
C ASP A 273 -16.54 8.08 -14.78
N ILE A 274 -16.08 8.55 -13.61
CA ILE A 274 -16.93 9.18 -12.61
C ILE A 274 -17.72 10.32 -13.25
N SER A 275 -19.04 10.21 -13.13
CA SER A 275 -20.03 11.14 -13.65
C SER A 275 -21.16 11.32 -12.64
N GLY A 276 -21.92 12.41 -12.76
CA GLY A 276 -22.99 12.77 -11.82
C GLY A 276 -22.71 14.07 -11.07
N ARG A 277 -23.43 14.26 -9.97
CA ARG A 277 -23.26 15.37 -9.02
C ARG A 277 -23.38 14.82 -7.61
N TYR A 278 -22.39 15.10 -6.77
CA TYR A 278 -22.26 14.58 -5.42
C TYR A 278 -22.00 15.71 -4.42
N ASP A 279 -22.50 15.53 -3.20
CA ASP A 279 -22.24 16.43 -2.07
C ASP A 279 -20.81 16.27 -1.53
N ALA A 280 -20.24 15.07 -1.65
CA ALA A 280 -18.85 14.81 -1.28
C ALA A 280 -18.09 13.95 -2.28
N PHE A 281 -16.80 14.24 -2.44
CA PHE A 281 -15.84 13.43 -3.18
C PHE A 281 -14.76 12.90 -2.22
N VAL A 282 -14.43 11.62 -2.30
CA VAL A 282 -13.35 11.05 -1.48
C VAL A 282 -12.50 10.05 -2.25
N SER A 283 -11.20 10.05 -1.97
CA SER A 283 -10.24 9.10 -2.54
C SER A 283 -9.24 8.71 -1.46
N VAL A 284 -9.16 7.42 -1.14
CA VAL A 284 -8.24 6.89 -0.12
C VAL A 284 -7.31 5.85 -0.74
N GLY A 285 -6.00 6.14 -0.76
CA GLY A 285 -4.97 5.19 -1.24
C GLY A 285 -5.00 4.92 -2.75
N MET A 286 -5.65 5.79 -3.54
CA MET A 286 -5.68 5.68 -5.00
C MET A 286 -4.57 6.52 -5.67
N LEU A 287 -4.22 7.67 -5.10
CA LEU A 287 -3.44 8.70 -5.78
C LEU A 287 -2.03 8.22 -6.16
N GLU A 288 -1.45 7.34 -5.34
CA GLU A 288 -0.18 6.67 -5.57
C GLU A 288 -0.15 5.92 -6.90
N HIS A 289 -1.30 5.46 -7.40
CA HIS A 289 -1.43 4.66 -8.62
C HIS A 289 -1.84 5.48 -9.86
N ILE A 290 -2.31 6.71 -9.68
CA ILE A 290 -2.78 7.57 -10.78
C ILE A 290 -1.61 8.08 -11.62
N GLY A 291 -0.49 8.40 -10.96
CA GLY A 291 0.66 9.02 -11.60
C GLY A 291 0.48 10.52 -11.82
N ILE A 292 1.53 11.27 -11.52
CA ILE A 292 1.51 12.74 -11.37
C ILE A 292 1.00 13.49 -12.61
N LYS A 293 1.21 12.93 -13.81
CA LYS A 293 0.76 13.54 -15.07
C LYS A 293 -0.77 13.63 -15.20
N ASN A 294 -1.49 12.78 -14.47
CA ASN A 294 -2.95 12.69 -14.55
C ASN A 294 -3.65 13.52 -13.46
N TYR A 295 -2.92 14.27 -12.63
CA TYR A 295 -3.51 15.01 -11.51
C TYR A 295 -4.44 16.14 -11.95
N ARG A 296 -4.12 16.82 -13.06
CA ARG A 296 -5.03 17.81 -13.65
C ARG A 296 -6.34 17.16 -14.10
N LEU A 297 -6.26 16.00 -14.76
CA LEU A 297 -7.43 15.23 -15.15
C LEU A 297 -8.25 14.79 -13.92
N LEU A 298 -7.62 14.39 -12.83
CA LEU A 298 -8.31 14.12 -11.57
C LEU A 298 -9.05 15.36 -11.05
N GLY A 299 -8.41 16.53 -11.06
CA GLY A 299 -9.07 17.80 -10.76
C GLY A 299 -10.31 18.02 -11.63
N ASP A 300 -10.22 17.80 -12.94
CA ASP A 300 -11.34 17.98 -13.88
C ASP A 300 -12.49 16.99 -13.61
N VAL A 301 -12.18 15.76 -13.18
CA VAL A 301 -13.17 14.77 -12.72
C VAL A 301 -13.88 15.26 -11.47
N ILE A 302 -13.13 15.72 -10.47
CA ILE A 302 -13.69 16.22 -9.23
C ILE A 302 -14.58 17.43 -9.53
N GLN A 303 -14.10 18.39 -10.32
CA GLN A 303 -14.82 19.62 -10.67
C GLN A 303 -16.18 19.35 -11.30
N ARG A 304 -16.26 18.42 -12.26
CA ARG A 304 -17.53 18.08 -12.89
C ARG A 304 -18.44 17.22 -12.01
N SER A 305 -17.90 16.54 -11.00
CA SER A 305 -18.67 15.60 -10.17
C SER A 305 -19.15 16.20 -8.86
N LEU A 306 -18.52 17.28 -8.37
CA LEU A 306 -18.82 17.89 -7.08
C LEU A 306 -19.80 19.06 -7.24
N VAL A 307 -20.86 19.10 -6.43
CA VAL A 307 -21.77 20.27 -6.39
C VAL A 307 -21.04 21.53 -5.88
N PRO A 308 -21.52 22.76 -6.15
CA PRO A 308 -20.84 23.98 -5.72
C PRO A 308 -20.58 24.09 -4.21
N SER A 309 -21.50 23.57 -3.38
CA SER A 309 -21.34 23.50 -1.91
C SER A 309 -20.60 22.25 -1.42
N GLY A 310 -20.11 21.42 -2.35
CA GLY A 310 -19.56 20.12 -2.05
C GLY A 310 -18.17 20.18 -1.43
N ARG A 311 -17.81 19.09 -0.77
CA ARG A 311 -16.58 18.94 0.02
C ARG A 311 -15.79 17.74 -0.48
N GLY A 312 -14.47 17.86 -0.51
CA GLY A 312 -13.59 16.83 -1.05
C GLY A 312 -12.48 16.46 -0.09
N LEU A 313 -12.03 15.20 -0.16
CA LEU A 313 -10.85 14.74 0.58
C LEU A 313 -10.00 13.77 -0.26
N ILE A 314 -8.70 14.06 -0.35
CA ILE A 314 -7.70 13.15 -0.90
C ILE A 314 -6.79 12.64 0.23
N HIS A 315 -6.78 11.32 0.44
CA HIS A 315 -5.91 10.63 1.38
C HIS A 315 -4.86 9.80 0.61
N SER A 316 -3.58 10.12 0.76
CA SER A 316 -2.50 9.50 0.00
C SER A 316 -1.18 9.46 0.77
N ILE A 317 -0.41 8.39 0.59
CA ILE A 317 1.02 8.35 0.88
C ILE A 317 1.70 9.46 0.08
N GLY A 318 2.67 10.12 0.68
CA GLY A 318 3.42 11.19 0.03
C GLY A 318 4.87 11.27 0.47
N THR A 319 5.55 12.30 -0.02
CA THR A 319 6.95 12.61 0.29
C THR A 319 7.12 14.10 0.57
N ASN A 320 8.15 14.48 1.34
CA ASN A 320 8.42 15.91 1.62
C ASN A 320 8.87 16.70 0.39
N ARG A 321 9.44 16.00 -0.60
CA ARG A 321 9.89 16.56 -1.88
C ARG A 321 9.84 15.48 -2.96
N PRO A 322 9.68 15.83 -4.25
CA PRO A 322 9.61 14.85 -5.32
C PRO A 322 10.82 13.91 -5.29
N ARG A 323 10.55 12.60 -5.24
CA ARG A 323 11.59 11.56 -5.23
C ARG A 323 11.14 10.33 -6.03
N PRO A 324 12.08 9.57 -6.61
CA PRO A 324 11.75 8.27 -7.19
C PRO A 324 11.35 7.29 -6.07
N MET A 325 10.47 6.35 -6.41
CA MET A 325 10.18 5.22 -5.54
C MET A 325 11.36 4.25 -5.51
N ASN A 326 11.50 3.46 -4.43
CA ASN A 326 12.47 2.38 -4.40
C ASN A 326 12.14 1.37 -5.52
N VAL A 327 13.15 1.01 -6.32
CA VAL A 327 12.96 0.20 -7.53
C VAL A 327 12.53 -1.24 -7.23
N TRP A 328 12.95 -1.80 -6.09
CA TRP A 328 12.49 -3.13 -5.70
C TRP A 328 11.01 -3.11 -5.31
N ILE A 329 10.59 -2.10 -4.52
CA ILE A 329 9.17 -1.89 -4.19
C ILE A 329 8.35 -1.66 -5.47
N GLU A 330 8.83 -0.83 -6.40
CA GLU A 330 8.15 -0.59 -7.68
C GLU A 330 7.98 -1.87 -8.49
N ARG A 331 9.00 -2.72 -8.56
CA ARG A 331 8.95 -3.90 -9.44
C ARG A 331 8.30 -5.12 -8.80
N ARG A 332 8.33 -5.24 -7.48
CA ARG A 332 7.90 -6.47 -6.77
C ARG A 332 6.61 -6.29 -5.99
N ILE A 333 6.34 -5.09 -5.50
CA ILE A 333 5.18 -4.83 -4.65
C ILE A 333 4.18 -3.95 -5.39
N PHE A 334 4.55 -2.72 -5.78
CA PHE A 334 3.63 -1.76 -6.39
C PHE A 334 4.08 -1.27 -7.78
N PRO A 335 3.89 -2.07 -8.85
CA PRO A 335 4.17 -1.65 -10.22
C PRO A 335 3.50 -0.34 -10.59
N GLY A 336 4.32 0.65 -10.98
CA GLY A 336 3.86 1.95 -11.44
C GLY A 336 3.42 2.92 -10.34
N ALA A 337 3.46 2.55 -9.06
CA ALA A 337 3.11 3.47 -7.99
C ALA A 337 4.16 4.59 -7.85
N GLN A 338 3.69 5.80 -7.58
CA GLN A 338 4.52 6.97 -7.39
C GLN A 338 3.93 7.90 -6.32
N PRO A 339 4.39 7.80 -5.06
CA PRO A 339 3.99 8.73 -4.00
C PRO A 339 4.40 10.18 -4.37
N PRO A 340 3.45 11.12 -4.44
CA PRO A 340 3.77 12.51 -4.79
C PRO A 340 4.32 13.29 -3.60
N SER A 341 4.94 14.45 -3.86
CA SER A 341 5.06 15.48 -2.82
C SER A 341 3.77 16.29 -2.69
N LEU A 342 3.58 16.99 -1.56
CA LEU A 342 2.43 17.87 -1.38
C LEU A 342 2.33 18.94 -2.49
N GLY A 343 3.46 19.55 -2.89
CA GLY A 343 3.48 20.49 -4.01
C GLY A 343 3.11 19.85 -5.36
N GLN A 344 3.34 18.55 -5.55
CA GLN A 344 2.85 17.85 -6.75
C GLN A 344 1.36 17.59 -6.67
N MET A 345 0.82 17.26 -5.48
CA MET A 345 -0.63 17.09 -5.25
C MET A 345 -1.41 18.38 -5.58
N MET A 346 -0.81 19.57 -5.43
CA MET A 346 -1.47 20.84 -5.74
C MET A 346 -1.96 20.94 -7.20
N ASN A 347 -1.36 20.20 -8.13
CA ASN A 347 -1.83 20.13 -9.52
C ASN A 347 -3.24 19.53 -9.69
N ILE A 348 -3.79 18.90 -8.65
CA ILE A 348 -5.19 18.45 -8.62
C ILE A 348 -6.13 19.65 -8.41
N PHE A 349 -5.69 20.61 -7.59
CA PHE A 349 -6.55 21.64 -7.02
C PHE A 349 -6.45 22.98 -7.75
N GLU A 350 -5.23 23.44 -8.05
CA GLU A 350 -4.95 24.77 -8.60
C GLU A 350 -5.60 25.01 -9.97
N GLY A 351 -5.74 23.97 -10.80
CA GLY A 351 -6.29 24.11 -12.16
C GLY A 351 -7.81 24.24 -12.22
N ASN A 352 -8.52 23.99 -11.11
CA ASN A 352 -9.98 23.99 -11.01
C ASN A 352 -10.49 24.90 -9.87
N ASP A 353 -9.64 25.82 -9.40
CA ASP A 353 -9.98 26.79 -8.34
C ASP A 353 -10.54 26.14 -7.06
N PHE A 354 -10.03 24.98 -6.69
CA PHE A 354 -10.36 24.38 -5.40
C PHE A 354 -9.60 25.09 -4.26
N ALA A 355 -10.33 25.49 -3.23
CA ALA A 355 -9.76 26.00 -1.98
C ALA A 355 -9.39 24.85 -1.05
N ILE A 356 -8.11 24.77 -0.68
CA ILE A 356 -7.63 23.84 0.35
C ILE A 356 -8.06 24.32 1.72
N GLN A 357 -8.76 23.47 2.45
CA GLN A 357 -9.29 23.78 3.79
C GLN A 357 -8.37 23.27 4.91
N ASP A 358 -7.74 22.10 4.70
CA ASP A 358 -6.88 21.48 5.71
C ASP A 358 -5.88 20.53 5.04
N VAL A 359 -4.69 20.45 5.61
CA VAL A 359 -3.70 19.41 5.29
C VAL A 359 -3.24 18.79 6.60
N GLU A 360 -3.58 17.53 6.80
CA GLU A 360 -3.16 16.77 7.98
C GLU A 360 -2.15 15.70 7.58
N ASN A 361 -1.06 15.59 8.34
CA ASN A 361 -0.04 14.57 8.14
C ASN A 361 -0.14 13.48 9.20
N LEU A 362 -0.50 12.28 8.78
CA LEU A 362 -0.76 11.11 9.61
C LEU A 362 0.38 10.08 9.56
N ARG A 363 1.60 10.50 9.18
CA ARG A 363 2.78 9.64 9.00
C ARG A 363 2.97 8.58 10.09
N LEU A 364 2.86 8.95 11.36
CA LEU A 364 3.09 8.02 12.47
C LEU A 364 1.95 7.01 12.66
N HIS A 365 0.73 7.34 12.24
CA HIS A 365 -0.37 6.37 12.24
C HIS A 365 -0.14 5.27 11.20
N TYR A 366 0.49 5.58 10.07
CA TYR A 366 0.83 4.55 9.09
C TYR A 366 1.93 3.63 9.62
N ALA A 367 2.93 4.18 10.33
CA ALA A 367 3.93 3.36 11.01
C ALA A 367 3.29 2.38 12.01
N LEU A 368 2.31 2.82 12.80
CA LEU A 368 1.56 1.94 13.70
C LEU A 368 0.72 0.91 12.93
N THR A 369 0.02 1.32 11.87
CA THR A 369 -0.76 0.43 11.00
C THR A 369 0.12 -0.71 10.47
N LEU A 370 1.30 -0.39 9.94
CA LEU A 370 2.24 -1.37 9.38
C LEU A 370 2.83 -2.29 10.45
N LYS A 371 2.99 -1.83 11.70
CA LYS A 371 3.38 -2.70 12.82
C LYS A 371 2.30 -3.74 13.13
N HIS A 372 1.03 -3.33 13.21
CA HIS A 372 -0.06 -4.28 13.38
C HIS A 372 -0.14 -5.29 12.22
N TRP A 373 -0.01 -4.84 10.97
CA TRP A 373 0.03 -5.74 9.81
C TRP A 373 1.22 -6.70 9.88
N TRP A 374 2.40 -6.20 10.25
CA TRP A 374 3.59 -7.01 10.44
C TRP A 374 3.36 -8.09 11.51
N GLU A 375 2.86 -7.72 12.69
CA GLU A 375 2.64 -8.67 13.79
C GLU A 375 1.64 -9.78 13.41
N ARG A 376 0.53 -9.42 12.77
CA ARG A 376 -0.46 -10.41 12.29
C ARG A 376 0.07 -11.26 11.15
N PHE A 377 0.87 -10.68 10.26
CA PHE A 377 1.53 -11.41 9.18
C PHE A 377 2.52 -12.43 9.73
N GLU A 378 3.35 -12.06 10.72
CA GLU A 378 4.28 -12.99 11.36
C GLU A 378 3.56 -14.14 12.07
N GLN A 379 2.43 -13.88 12.73
CA GLN A 379 1.57 -14.90 13.33
C GLN A 379 0.97 -15.87 12.30
N SER A 380 0.83 -15.44 11.05
CA SER A 380 0.26 -16.21 9.95
C SER A 380 1.30 -16.72 8.94
N ALA A 381 2.60 -16.53 9.22
CA ALA A 381 3.66 -16.75 8.25
C ALA A 381 3.76 -18.21 7.76
N ASP A 382 3.43 -19.17 8.63
CA ASP A 382 3.40 -20.59 8.27
C ASP A 382 2.29 -20.89 7.26
N THR A 383 1.08 -20.38 7.51
CA THR A 383 -0.05 -20.47 6.56
C THR A 383 0.31 -19.80 5.23
N VAL A 384 0.91 -18.60 5.25
CA VAL A 384 1.34 -17.91 4.03
C VAL A 384 2.38 -18.72 3.27
N ARG A 385 3.30 -19.40 3.96
CA ARG A 385 4.29 -20.28 3.33
C ARG A 385 3.66 -21.46 2.62
N GLU A 386 2.60 -22.04 3.19
CA GLU A 386 1.84 -23.13 2.57
C GLU A 386 1.03 -22.66 1.35
N MET A 387 0.47 -21.45 1.41
CA MET A 387 -0.27 -20.84 0.30
C MET A 387 0.64 -20.48 -0.88
N PHE A 388 1.87 -20.04 -0.59
CA PHE A 388 2.82 -19.56 -1.59
C PHE A 388 4.16 -20.32 -1.46
N ASP A 389 5.19 -19.67 -0.93
CA ASP A 389 6.50 -20.25 -0.65
C ASP A 389 7.30 -19.38 0.34
N GLU A 390 8.48 -19.87 0.75
CA GLU A 390 9.39 -19.13 1.63
C GLU A 390 9.88 -17.81 1.00
N ARG A 391 10.04 -17.78 -0.33
CA ARG A 391 10.48 -16.57 -1.04
C ARG A 391 9.45 -15.46 -0.90
N PHE A 392 8.17 -15.78 -1.02
CA PHE A 392 7.05 -14.86 -0.85
C PHE A 392 6.99 -14.35 0.59
N VAL A 393 7.10 -15.25 1.58
CA VAL A 393 7.13 -14.85 3.01
C VAL A 393 8.24 -13.85 3.28
N ARG A 394 9.47 -14.11 2.80
CA ARG A 394 10.59 -13.19 2.95
C ARG A 394 10.37 -11.87 2.22
N MET A 395 9.85 -11.91 1.00
CA MET A 395 9.51 -10.70 0.25
C MET A 395 8.49 -9.83 1.01
N TRP A 396 7.40 -10.42 1.49
CA TRP A 396 6.33 -9.68 2.16
C TRP A 396 6.75 -9.14 3.52
N ARG A 397 7.52 -9.94 4.27
CA ARG A 397 8.21 -9.51 5.48
C ARG A 397 9.04 -8.27 5.18
N LEU A 398 9.99 -8.33 4.26
CA LEU A 398 10.81 -7.16 3.93
C LEU A 398 9.98 -5.93 3.52
N TYR A 399 8.92 -6.13 2.74
CA TYR A 399 8.00 -5.06 2.37
C TYR A 399 7.40 -4.36 3.59
N LEU A 400 6.81 -5.10 4.54
CA LEU A 400 6.18 -4.53 5.72
C LEU A 400 7.21 -3.82 6.62
N ALA A 401 8.34 -4.46 6.94
CA ALA A 401 9.37 -3.83 7.79
C ALA A 401 10.02 -2.59 7.14
N SER A 402 10.33 -2.65 5.85
CA SER A 402 10.92 -1.49 5.16
C SER A 402 9.94 -0.34 5.03
N SER A 403 8.65 -0.61 4.80
CA SER A 403 7.59 0.39 4.83
C SER A 403 7.47 1.04 6.20
N THR A 404 7.42 0.25 7.28
CA THR A 404 7.38 0.77 8.67
C THR A 404 8.53 1.74 8.91
N SER A 405 9.76 1.31 8.58
CA SER A 405 10.97 2.12 8.74
C SER A 405 10.94 3.41 7.89
N ALA A 406 10.38 3.35 6.68
CA ALA A 406 10.26 4.51 5.80
C ALA A 406 9.29 5.59 6.36
N PHE A 407 8.19 5.19 7.00
CA PHE A 407 7.30 6.14 7.68
C PHE A 407 7.91 6.69 8.98
N GLU A 408 8.53 5.84 9.81
CA GLU A 408 9.14 6.29 11.07
C GLU A 408 10.29 7.28 10.85
N SER A 409 11.13 7.02 9.84
CA SER A 409 12.23 7.91 9.46
C SER A 409 11.76 9.18 8.73
N GLY A 410 10.50 9.26 8.30
CA GLY A 410 10.01 10.40 7.52
C GLY A 410 10.47 10.41 6.06
N TRP A 411 10.94 9.27 5.55
CA TRP A 411 11.13 9.08 4.11
C TRP A 411 9.78 9.15 3.37
N LEU A 412 8.77 8.48 3.93
CA LEU A 412 7.38 8.57 3.51
C LEU A 412 6.56 9.40 4.50
N GLN A 413 5.48 9.96 3.99
CA GLN A 413 4.48 10.76 4.69
C GLN A 413 3.10 10.18 4.37
N LEU A 414 2.07 10.62 5.10
CA LEU A 414 0.69 10.32 4.76
C LEU A 414 -0.13 11.58 4.90
N PHE A 415 -0.77 12.04 3.83
CA PHE A 415 -1.53 13.29 3.83
C PHE A 415 -3.01 13.01 3.65
N GLN A 416 -3.83 13.70 4.45
CA GLN A 416 -5.23 13.99 4.13
C GLN A 416 -5.33 15.45 3.73
N VAL A 417 -5.77 15.72 2.51
CA VAL A 417 -5.97 17.07 1.97
C VAL A 417 -7.46 17.28 1.77
N SER A 418 -8.06 18.13 2.60
CA SER A 418 -9.47 18.53 2.50
C SER A 418 -9.59 19.79 1.65
N PHE A 419 -10.63 19.85 0.81
CA PHE A 419 -10.82 20.96 -0.12
C PHE A 419 -12.31 21.18 -0.44
N THR A 420 -12.62 22.34 -1.00
CA THR A 420 -13.95 22.71 -1.50
C THR A 420 -13.80 23.56 -2.76
N HIS A 421 -14.90 23.86 -3.45
CA HIS A 421 -14.91 25.00 -4.37
C HIS A 421 -14.53 26.29 -3.61
N ASP A 422 -13.79 27.19 -4.25
CA ASP A 422 -13.35 28.48 -3.70
C ASP A 422 -14.49 29.39 -3.19
N SER A 423 -15.65 29.28 -3.82
CA SER A 423 -16.86 30.05 -3.52
C SER A 423 -17.68 29.50 -2.35
N ASN A 424 -17.31 28.33 -1.80
CA ASN A 424 -18.05 27.72 -0.71
C ASN A 424 -17.70 28.38 0.65
N ASN A 425 -18.60 29.25 1.12
CA ASN A 425 -18.48 29.93 2.43
C ASN A 425 -19.27 29.24 3.55
N ASN A 426 -19.92 28.10 3.29
CA ASN A 426 -20.71 27.36 4.28
C ASN A 426 -19.82 26.38 5.06
N LEU A 427 -18.71 26.89 5.61
CA LEU A 427 -17.73 26.09 6.33
C LEU A 427 -17.67 26.53 7.79
N ALA A 428 -17.50 25.57 8.69
CA ALA A 428 -17.25 25.88 10.09
C ALA A 428 -15.97 26.71 10.24
N CYS A 429 -16.03 27.79 11.02
CA CYS A 429 -14.87 28.66 11.28
C CYS A 429 -13.72 27.92 11.99
N THR A 430 -14.02 26.83 12.70
CA THR A 430 -13.05 26.03 13.44
C THR A 430 -13.19 24.55 13.11
N ARG A 431 -12.15 23.78 13.47
CA ARG A 431 -12.11 22.32 13.31
C ARG A 431 -12.69 21.57 14.52
N GLU A 432 -13.39 22.23 15.43
CA GLU A 432 -13.94 21.60 16.65
C GLU A 432 -14.89 20.44 16.34
N HIS A 433 -15.65 20.56 15.24
CA HIS A 433 -16.54 19.50 14.75
C HIS A 433 -15.81 18.16 14.48
N LEU A 434 -14.50 18.17 14.21
CA LEU A 434 -13.72 16.95 14.03
C LEU A 434 -13.55 16.16 15.33
N TYR A 435 -13.48 16.85 16.47
CA TYR A 435 -13.11 16.27 17.76
C TYR A 435 -14.27 16.21 18.76
N ALA A 436 -15.47 16.63 18.37
CA ALA A 436 -16.64 16.56 19.23
C ALA A 436 -17.00 15.10 19.57
N ASP A 437 -17.40 14.86 20.83
CA ASP A 437 -17.74 13.51 21.31
C ASP A 437 -19.02 12.94 20.68
N GLN A 438 -19.90 13.81 20.15
CA GLN A 438 -21.17 13.42 19.56
C GLN A 438 -21.11 13.39 18.04
N ARG A 439 -21.53 12.26 17.45
CA ARG A 439 -21.89 12.20 16.03
C ARG A 439 -23.20 12.96 15.80
N PRO A 440 -23.45 13.51 14.60
CA PRO A 440 -24.78 14.00 14.24
C PRO A 440 -25.80 12.89 14.54
N GLU A 441 -26.96 13.22 15.12
CA GLU A 441 -27.98 12.23 15.51
C GLU A 441 -28.27 11.26 14.36
N THR A 442 -27.83 10.01 14.49
CA THR A 442 -28.14 8.94 13.57
C THR A 442 -29.58 8.48 13.81
N PHE A 443 -30.39 8.39 12.75
CA PHE A 443 -31.72 7.77 12.82
C PHE A 443 -31.65 6.39 13.50
N PRO A 444 -32.69 6.00 14.26
CA PRO A 444 -32.76 4.63 14.76
C PRO A 444 -32.78 3.65 13.58
N PRO A 445 -32.19 2.44 13.74
CA PRO A 445 -32.33 1.40 12.74
C PRO A 445 -33.82 1.09 12.52
N LEU A 446 -34.23 1.01 11.25
CA LEU A 446 -35.53 0.46 10.87
C LEU A 446 -35.53 -1.06 11.04
#